data_AF-A0AA45U1P1-F1
#
_entry.id   AF-A0AA45U1P1-F1
#
_cell.length_a   1.000
_cell.length_b   1.000
_cell.length_c   1.000
_cell.angle_alpha   90.00
_cell.angle_beta   90.00
_cell.angle_gamma   90.00
#
_symmetry.space_group_name_H-M   'P 1'
#
loop_
_entity.id
_entity.type
_entity.pdbx_description
1 polymer ?
#
loop_
_entity_poly.entity_id
_entity_poly.type
_entity_poly.pdbx_seq_one_letter_code
_entity_poly.pdbx_strand_id
1 'polypeptide(L)'
;MCGLTALHTAEQAFFGEKDRHDLPAVVGFLPLPCTDGSRPPAPDANSVGGCQFVFTVLEAGRAPDATLKLEARGVTPATRNLRFLLDGRDGFITRADSNTRVAPVDCDAWRQAADPLLRYHELVAEHDCVTGPYAPKHPCTEALTQLVNLARKGVGVARKEYDAHPTARELYPLSPPTPAMLLCGVTASPEQRAQHADLLTSQGSLLDVVLQPGCRDAGLRAGIPLLFRDGACPGPHCLQLIRLAQRLRLPERFGVLEGRAESLVTWLWDQPAGLQHDFLRAATDRGSDRVDALLLLHQGAWPSLQALTTPPLTPLENTWLERAHREHPTLAPLVGLLREQQRSHPATDAAFETWARTVPCPQLHDARDVALSAARLRAIAETQSRCPGDSVSVLSRHVAKLSPRELIDVLQPLTRAQLRMLRTELGLNDPARAEALLDWVMERDTGLLDGLTATPAVVTKLLTPPHANRLGGREAVLDLLLDFQRSPRITPTDEGMLLLMAEALKGTPSAARVRNIAERNLLPEDRQRLLSHILRSRDPRLQAAAAAGAADWKASSGITASAARACLAEARVALECMA
;
A
#
# COMPACT_ATOMS: atom_id res chain seq x y z
N MET A 1 63.35 -1.00 3.87
CA MET A 1 63.11 -1.83 2.68
C MET A 1 61.65 -2.30 2.69
N CYS A 2 61.30 -3.36 3.44
CA CYS A 2 59.98 -3.99 3.36
C CYS A 2 58.78 -3.06 3.55
N GLY A 3 58.84 -2.11 4.50
CA GLY A 3 57.78 -1.13 4.67
C GLY A 3 57.58 -0.19 3.47
N LEU A 4 58.66 0.24 2.80
CA LEU A 4 58.55 1.07 1.59
C LEU A 4 57.98 0.28 0.41
N THR A 5 58.39 -0.98 0.25
CA THR A 5 57.84 -1.87 -0.78
C THR A 5 56.35 -2.11 -0.56
N ALA A 6 55.93 -2.37 0.68
CA ALA A 6 54.52 -2.57 1.01
C ALA A 6 53.68 -1.30 0.81
N LEU A 7 54.20 -0.12 1.19
CA LEU A 7 53.55 1.16 0.89
C LEU A 7 53.41 1.36 -0.63
N HIS A 8 54.47 1.11 -1.39
CA HIS A 8 54.43 1.19 -2.86
C HIS A 8 53.35 0.29 -3.46
N THR A 9 53.27 -0.97 -3.03
CA THR A 9 52.23 -1.90 -3.50
C THR A 9 50.82 -1.43 -3.15
N ALA A 10 50.61 -0.88 -1.95
CA ALA A 10 49.30 -0.37 -1.53
C ALA A 10 48.85 0.82 -2.39
N GLU A 11 49.75 1.79 -2.62
CA GLU A 11 49.48 2.95 -3.47
C GLU A 11 49.22 2.54 -4.94
N GLN A 12 49.97 1.57 -5.47
CA GLN A 12 49.74 1.03 -6.81
C GLN A 12 48.39 0.32 -6.94
N ALA A 13 47.99 -0.48 -5.95
CA ALA A 13 46.71 -1.16 -5.94
C ALA A 13 45.53 -0.17 -5.88
N PHE A 14 45.65 0.86 -5.03
CA PHE A 14 44.66 1.93 -4.94
C PHE A 14 44.55 2.73 -6.24
N PHE A 15 45.67 3.04 -6.89
CA PHE A 15 45.69 3.69 -8.19
C PHE A 15 44.98 2.87 -9.27
N GLY A 16 45.25 1.56 -9.32
CA GLY A 16 44.62 0.66 -10.29
C GLY A 16 43.10 0.54 -10.15
N GLU A 17 42.55 0.79 -8.96
CA GLU A 17 41.09 0.77 -8.72
C GLU A 17 40.41 2.12 -9.04
N LYS A 18 41.12 3.25 -8.86
CA LYS A 18 40.53 4.60 -8.90
C LYS A 18 40.97 5.47 -10.07
N ASP A 19 41.96 5.03 -10.86
CA ASP A 19 42.65 5.81 -11.89
C ASP A 19 43.17 7.17 -11.39
N ARG A 20 43.36 7.32 -10.07
CA ARG A 20 43.67 8.59 -9.41
C ARG A 20 44.43 8.39 -8.10
N HIS A 21 45.56 9.08 -7.95
CA HIS A 21 46.18 9.36 -6.66
C HIS A 21 45.64 10.70 -6.11
N ASP A 22 44.34 10.78 -5.83
CA ASP A 22 43.76 12.03 -5.32
C ASP A 22 44.01 12.15 -3.80
N LEU A 23 45.03 12.95 -3.48
CA LEU A 23 45.62 13.24 -2.16
C LEU A 23 46.65 12.19 -1.71
N PRO A 24 47.85 12.61 -1.24
CA PRO A 24 48.82 11.70 -0.67
C PRO A 24 48.24 11.17 0.64
N ALA A 25 47.65 10.00 0.59
CA ALA A 25 47.01 9.34 1.73
C ALA A 25 47.60 7.94 1.81
N VAL A 26 47.95 7.51 3.01
CA VAL A 26 48.55 6.20 3.22
C VAL A 26 47.46 5.12 3.24
N VAL A 27 46.77 4.95 2.11
CA VAL A 27 45.52 4.17 2.04
C VAL A 27 45.83 2.68 2.09
N GLY A 28 45.26 1.99 3.07
CA GLY A 28 45.42 0.54 3.21
C GLY A 28 46.82 0.07 3.65
N PHE A 29 47.79 0.98 3.85
CA PHE A 29 49.11 0.64 4.37
C PHE A 29 49.21 0.92 5.87
N LEU A 30 49.48 -0.14 6.64
CA LEU A 30 49.67 -0.05 8.09
C LEU A 30 50.97 -0.76 8.49
N PRO A 31 52.10 -0.04 8.69
CA PRO A 31 53.38 -0.66 9.03
C PRO A 31 53.33 -1.27 10.43
N LEU A 32 54.28 -2.17 10.74
CA LEU A 32 54.35 -2.77 12.07
C LEU A 32 54.51 -1.69 13.17
N PRO A 33 53.61 -1.66 14.17
CA PRO A 33 53.75 -0.80 15.34
C PRO A 33 54.87 -1.33 16.26
N CYS A 34 55.19 -0.59 17.32
CA CYS A 34 56.12 -1.09 18.33
C CYS A 34 55.52 -2.26 19.13
N THR A 35 56.36 -3.01 19.84
CA THR A 35 55.93 -4.19 20.63
C THR A 35 54.91 -3.86 21.71
N ASP A 36 54.91 -2.62 22.21
CA ASP A 36 53.91 -2.05 23.13
C ASP A 36 52.62 -1.56 22.42
N GLY A 37 52.56 -1.68 21.09
CA GLY A 37 51.48 -1.21 20.25
C GLY A 37 51.51 0.29 19.96
N SER A 38 52.48 1.04 20.46
CA SER A 38 52.62 2.46 20.16
C SER A 38 53.10 2.70 18.72
N ARG A 39 52.82 3.89 18.21
CA ARG A 39 53.32 4.38 16.92
C ARG A 39 53.89 5.78 17.13
N PRO A 40 55.03 6.11 16.50
CA PRO A 40 55.48 7.48 16.41
C PRO A 40 54.40 8.37 15.77
N PRO A 41 54.22 9.61 16.24
CA PRO A 41 53.25 10.52 15.65
C PRO A 41 53.60 10.79 14.19
N ALA A 42 52.60 10.69 13.30
CA ALA A 42 52.74 11.09 11.91
C ALA A 42 52.61 12.62 11.81
N PRO A 43 53.50 13.30 11.08
CA PRO A 43 53.47 14.76 10.98
C PRO A 43 52.26 15.28 10.19
N ASP A 44 51.80 14.54 9.19
CA ASP A 44 50.80 14.95 8.21
C ASP A 44 49.92 13.77 7.78
N ALA A 45 48.80 14.04 7.10
CA ALA A 45 47.85 13.01 6.64
C ALA A 45 48.41 12.03 5.58
N ASN A 46 49.52 12.41 4.92
CA ASN A 46 50.25 11.58 3.98
C ASN A 46 51.31 10.67 4.63
N SER A 47 51.32 10.60 5.96
CA SER A 47 52.34 9.92 6.71
C SER A 47 51.75 8.89 7.68
N VAL A 48 52.43 7.77 7.87
CA VAL A 48 52.08 6.75 8.85
C VAL A 48 53.30 6.31 9.65
N GLY A 49 53.16 6.27 10.98
CA GLY A 49 54.22 5.81 11.87
C GLY A 49 54.26 4.28 11.97
N GLY A 50 55.42 3.70 11.68
CA GLY A 50 55.82 2.36 12.13
C GLY A 50 56.77 2.45 13.32
N CYS A 51 57.18 1.34 13.93
CA CYS A 51 57.96 1.39 15.17
C CYS A 51 59.29 2.15 15.05
N GLN A 52 60.00 1.97 13.93
CA GLN A 52 61.36 2.49 13.75
C GLN A 52 61.42 3.65 12.74
N PHE A 53 60.40 3.78 11.89
CA PHE A 53 60.36 4.70 10.76
C PHE A 53 58.96 5.29 10.61
N VAL A 54 58.89 6.56 10.20
CA VAL A 54 57.68 7.17 9.64
C VAL A 54 57.76 7.06 8.13
N PHE A 55 56.68 6.59 7.51
CA PHE A 55 56.57 6.45 6.07
C PHE A 55 55.69 7.57 5.52
N THR A 56 56.12 8.23 4.45
CA THR A 56 55.44 9.42 3.91
C THR A 56 55.32 9.32 2.40
N VAL A 57 54.15 9.64 1.86
CA VAL A 57 53.97 9.88 0.41
C VAL A 57 54.36 11.32 0.10
N LEU A 58 55.51 11.50 -0.55
CA LEU A 58 56.07 12.81 -0.88
C LEU A 58 55.41 13.42 -2.13
N GLU A 59 55.13 12.59 -3.12
CA GLU A 59 54.57 13.01 -4.40
C GLU A 59 53.64 11.91 -4.92
N ALA A 60 52.45 12.30 -5.39
CA ALA A 60 51.49 11.39 -6.01
C ALA A 60 50.76 12.16 -7.13
N GLY A 61 51.00 11.79 -8.40
CA GLY A 61 50.49 12.48 -9.60
C GLY A 61 49.42 11.70 -10.36
N ARG A 62 48.61 12.37 -11.19
CA ARG A 62 47.61 11.72 -12.07
C ARG A 62 48.25 11.21 -13.37
N ALA A 63 47.57 10.26 -14.03
CA ALA A 63 47.90 9.86 -15.40
C ALA A 63 47.85 11.08 -16.36
N PRO A 64 48.71 11.14 -17.39
CA PRO A 64 49.60 10.08 -17.87
C PRO A 64 50.99 10.01 -17.20
N ASP A 65 51.37 11.00 -16.39
CA ASP A 65 52.74 11.12 -15.85
C ASP A 65 52.98 10.38 -14.51
N ALA A 66 51.90 9.88 -13.87
CA ALA A 66 51.84 9.05 -12.66
C ALA A 66 53.15 8.98 -11.86
N THR A 67 53.54 10.09 -11.23
CA THR A 67 54.71 10.14 -10.36
C THR A 67 54.32 9.68 -8.96
N LEU A 68 55.06 8.73 -8.40
CA LEU A 68 54.90 8.28 -7.02
C LEU A 68 56.27 8.33 -6.33
N LYS A 69 56.42 9.17 -5.30
CA LYS A 69 57.62 9.23 -4.48
C LYS A 69 57.28 8.97 -3.03
N LEU A 70 57.99 8.03 -2.43
CA LEU A 70 57.79 7.60 -1.06
C LEU A 70 59.06 7.82 -0.24
N GLU A 71 58.89 8.08 1.04
CA GLU A 71 59.96 8.23 2.00
C GLU A 71 59.76 7.31 3.21
N ALA A 72 60.86 6.79 3.75
CA ALA A 72 60.91 6.27 5.11
C ALA A 72 62.00 7.00 5.90
N ARG A 73 61.60 7.70 6.96
CA ARG A 73 62.48 8.47 7.84
C ARG A 73 62.56 7.82 9.21
N GLY A 74 63.77 7.52 9.68
CA GLY A 74 63.96 6.91 10.98
C GLY A 74 63.64 7.87 12.12
N VAL A 75 63.02 7.35 13.19
CA VAL A 75 62.49 8.17 14.29
C VAL A 75 62.94 7.72 15.67
N THR A 76 63.68 6.62 15.77
CA THR A 76 64.26 6.16 17.04
C THR A 76 65.74 6.59 17.13
N PRO A 77 66.37 6.60 18.32
CA PRO A 77 67.78 6.94 18.44
C PRO A 77 68.71 6.11 17.54
N ALA A 78 68.35 4.84 17.29
CA ALA A 78 69.12 3.94 16.43
C ALA A 78 68.91 4.20 14.92
N THR A 79 67.76 4.76 14.52
CA THR A 79 67.42 4.96 13.11
C THR A 79 67.34 6.43 12.69
N ARG A 80 67.45 7.40 13.61
CA ARG A 80 67.23 8.84 13.35
C ARG A 80 68.04 9.44 12.20
N ASN A 81 69.18 8.85 11.87
CA ASN A 81 70.06 9.30 10.78
C ASN A 81 69.80 8.54 9.46
N LEU A 82 68.84 7.62 9.43
CA LEU A 82 68.50 6.81 8.27
C LEU A 82 67.28 7.42 7.57
N ARG A 83 67.44 7.70 6.27
CA ARG A 83 66.39 8.19 5.39
C ARG A 83 66.47 7.47 4.06
N PHE A 84 65.33 6.92 3.63
CA PHE A 84 65.22 6.14 2.41
C PHE A 84 64.14 6.71 1.50
N LEU A 85 64.38 6.64 0.20
CA LEU A 85 63.45 7.11 -0.83
C LEU A 85 63.12 5.96 -1.78
N LEU A 86 61.90 5.94 -2.30
CA LEU A 86 61.47 5.06 -3.40
C LEU A 86 60.84 5.93 -4.49
N ASP A 87 61.32 5.77 -5.72
CA ASP A 87 60.69 6.32 -6.92
C ASP A 87 59.89 5.22 -7.62
N GLY A 88 58.58 5.44 -7.80
CA GLY A 88 57.64 4.47 -8.34
C GLY A 88 57.88 4.12 -9.82
N ARG A 89 58.67 4.90 -10.57
CA ARG A 89 59.02 4.57 -11.96
C ARG A 89 59.97 3.38 -12.05
N ASP A 90 60.98 3.36 -11.18
CA ASP A 90 62.04 2.34 -11.20
C ASP A 90 61.85 1.28 -10.11
N GLY A 91 60.99 1.55 -9.10
CA GLY A 91 60.70 0.66 -7.98
C GLY A 91 61.89 0.42 -7.04
N PHE A 92 62.97 1.17 -7.19
CA PHE A 92 64.19 1.02 -6.40
C PHE A 92 64.16 1.89 -5.15
N ILE A 93 64.71 1.34 -4.06
CA ILE A 93 64.90 2.07 -2.80
C ILE A 93 66.34 2.59 -2.76
N THR A 94 66.52 3.88 -2.53
CA THR A 94 67.82 4.53 -2.35
C THR A 94 67.95 5.15 -0.97
N ARG A 95 69.19 5.39 -0.53
CA ARG A 95 69.45 6.24 0.64
C ARG A 95 69.39 7.70 0.22
N ALA A 96 68.72 8.54 1.01
CA ALA A 96 68.49 9.95 0.64
C ALA A 96 69.76 10.81 0.65
N ASP A 97 70.78 10.44 1.42
CA ASP A 97 72.04 11.15 1.59
C ASP A 97 73.06 10.84 0.48
N SER A 98 73.10 9.60 -0.01
CA SER A 98 74.12 9.12 -0.95
C SER A 98 73.57 8.70 -2.32
N ASN A 99 72.24 8.63 -2.46
CA ASN A 99 71.53 8.04 -3.60
C ASN A 99 71.94 6.57 -3.91
N THR A 100 72.60 5.88 -2.96
CA THR A 100 73.01 4.49 -3.16
C THR A 100 71.82 3.56 -3.05
N ARG A 101 71.69 2.63 -3.99
CA ARG A 101 70.64 1.61 -4.00
C ARG A 101 70.76 0.66 -2.80
N VAL A 102 69.63 0.40 -2.15
CA VAL A 102 69.51 -0.57 -1.07
C VAL A 102 69.26 -1.95 -1.68
N ALA A 103 70.03 -2.95 -1.26
CA ALA A 103 69.84 -4.31 -1.71
C ALA A 103 68.45 -4.86 -1.32
N PRO A 104 67.81 -5.66 -2.18
CA PRO A 104 66.58 -6.35 -1.81
C PRO A 104 66.84 -7.32 -0.65
N VAL A 105 65.82 -7.53 0.19
CA VAL A 105 65.82 -8.47 1.32
C VAL A 105 64.53 -9.29 1.25
N ASP A 106 64.54 -10.47 1.87
CA ASP A 106 63.35 -11.31 1.97
C ASP A 106 62.38 -10.71 2.99
N CYS A 107 61.33 -10.06 2.49
CA CYS A 107 60.34 -9.39 3.31
C CYS A 107 59.32 -10.32 3.95
N ASP A 108 59.15 -11.54 3.41
CA ASP A 108 58.25 -12.52 4.00
C ASP A 108 58.92 -13.20 5.19
N ALA A 109 60.19 -13.58 5.04
CA ALA A 109 61.00 -14.07 6.17
C ALA A 109 61.12 -13.03 7.29
N TRP A 110 61.33 -11.75 6.95
CA TRP A 110 61.36 -10.68 7.95
C TRP A 110 60.01 -10.51 8.65
N ARG A 111 58.89 -10.56 7.93
CA ARG A 111 57.55 -10.41 8.51
C ARG A 111 57.24 -11.55 9.47
N GLN A 112 57.57 -12.79 9.10
CA GLN A 112 57.44 -13.97 9.96
C GLN A 112 58.23 -13.86 11.27
N ALA A 113 59.40 -13.21 11.24
CA ALA A 113 60.23 -13.00 12.42
C ALA A 113 59.79 -11.78 13.27
N ALA A 114 59.30 -10.72 12.63
CA ALA A 114 59.07 -9.43 13.27
C ALA A 114 57.63 -9.21 13.76
N ASP A 115 56.64 -9.85 13.14
CA ASP A 115 55.22 -9.70 13.49
C ASP A 115 54.73 -10.88 14.36
N PRO A 116 54.58 -10.71 15.68
CA PRO A 116 54.08 -11.77 16.55
C PRO A 116 52.63 -12.16 16.26
N LEU A 117 51.88 -11.32 15.55
CA LEU A 117 50.47 -11.53 15.18
C LEU A 117 50.29 -12.01 13.74
N LEU A 118 51.36 -12.26 12.98
CA LEU A 118 51.25 -12.64 11.57
C LEU A 118 50.26 -13.78 11.33
N ARG A 119 50.43 -14.89 12.07
CA ARG A 119 49.57 -16.07 11.95
C ARG A 119 48.12 -15.77 12.35
N TYR A 120 47.89 -14.92 13.34
CA TYR A 120 46.55 -14.46 13.70
C TYR A 120 45.93 -13.67 12.55
N HIS A 121 46.65 -12.70 11.98
CA HIS A 121 46.15 -11.89 10.86
C HIS A 121 45.86 -12.74 9.61
N GLU A 122 46.70 -13.73 9.29
CA GLU A 122 46.46 -14.68 8.19
C GLU A 122 45.12 -15.42 8.37
N LEU A 123 44.91 -15.99 9.56
CA LEU A 123 43.70 -16.76 9.86
C LEU A 123 42.44 -15.89 9.91
N VAL A 124 42.53 -14.67 10.46
CA VAL A 124 41.39 -13.74 10.48
C VAL A 124 41.07 -13.22 9.08
N ALA A 125 42.07 -12.93 8.26
CA ALA A 125 41.86 -12.50 6.88
C ALA A 125 41.24 -13.59 6.01
N GLU A 126 41.59 -14.87 6.23
CA GLU A 126 41.06 -15.99 5.47
C GLU A 126 39.66 -16.45 5.93
N HIS A 127 39.40 -16.44 7.24
CA HIS A 127 38.22 -17.09 7.81
C HIS A 127 37.23 -16.15 8.52
N ASP A 128 37.47 -14.84 8.50
CA ASP A 128 36.61 -13.82 9.14
C ASP A 128 36.28 -14.17 10.60
N CYS A 129 37.31 -14.20 11.44
CA CYS A 129 37.25 -14.69 12.82
C CYS A 129 36.55 -13.74 13.81
N VAL A 130 35.58 -12.95 13.34
CA VAL A 130 34.94 -11.86 14.09
C VAL A 130 33.82 -12.36 15.01
N THR A 131 33.23 -13.52 14.72
CA THR A 131 32.06 -14.08 15.44
C THR A 131 32.45 -15.29 16.30
N GLY A 132 31.47 -16.01 16.87
CA GLY A 132 31.76 -17.17 17.71
C GLY A 132 30.53 -17.68 18.47
N PRO A 133 30.62 -18.89 19.07
CA PRO A 133 31.84 -19.67 19.33
C PRO A 133 32.24 -20.54 18.13
N TYR A 134 33.51 -20.86 18.01
CA TYR A 134 34.03 -21.76 16.97
C TYR A 134 34.24 -23.17 17.50
N ALA A 135 34.13 -24.17 16.61
CA ALA A 135 34.45 -25.55 16.97
C ALA A 135 35.94 -25.66 17.38
N PRO A 136 36.32 -26.60 18.28
CA PRO A 136 37.69 -26.69 18.77
C PRO A 136 38.77 -26.85 17.69
N LYS A 137 38.43 -27.47 16.54
CA LYS A 137 39.34 -27.68 15.40
C LYS A 137 39.26 -26.57 14.34
N HIS A 138 38.42 -25.56 14.53
CA HIS A 138 38.27 -24.47 13.57
C HIS A 138 39.49 -23.52 13.63
N PRO A 139 40.02 -23.03 12.50
CA PRO A 139 41.20 -22.16 12.49
C PRO A 139 41.03 -20.87 13.30
N CYS A 140 39.82 -20.31 13.38
CA CYS A 140 39.56 -19.17 14.26
C CYS A 140 39.75 -19.46 15.76
N THR A 141 39.58 -20.71 16.20
CA THR A 141 39.90 -21.09 17.59
C THR A 141 41.40 -20.98 17.85
N GLU A 142 42.23 -21.38 16.89
CA GLU A 142 43.69 -21.19 16.94
C GLU A 142 44.05 -19.70 16.97
N ALA A 143 43.49 -18.92 16.05
CA ALA A 143 43.73 -17.47 15.95
C ALA A 143 43.42 -16.74 17.26
N LEU A 144 42.22 -16.95 17.81
CA LEU A 144 41.79 -16.31 19.06
C LEU A 144 42.64 -16.78 20.26
N THR A 145 43.00 -18.07 20.32
CA THR A 145 43.88 -18.60 21.36
C THR A 145 45.28 -17.96 21.30
N GLN A 146 45.83 -17.81 20.10
CA GLN A 146 47.12 -17.15 19.89
C GLN A 146 47.08 -15.69 20.33
N LEU A 147 46.06 -14.94 19.89
CA LEU A 147 45.84 -13.54 20.25
C LEU A 147 45.83 -13.36 21.78
N VAL A 148 45.03 -14.17 22.48
CA VAL A 148 44.88 -14.10 23.93
C VAL A 148 46.17 -14.47 24.64
N ASN A 149 46.88 -15.51 24.18
CA ASN A 149 48.14 -15.93 24.78
C ASN A 149 49.21 -14.83 24.66
N LEU A 150 49.28 -14.13 23.53
CA LEU A 150 50.19 -13.00 23.34
C LEU A 150 49.79 -11.79 24.18
N ALA A 151 48.49 -11.47 24.23
CA ALA A 151 47.96 -10.40 25.07
C ALA A 151 48.23 -10.68 26.57
N ARG A 152 48.11 -11.93 27.01
CA ARG A 152 48.42 -12.37 28.38
C ARG A 152 49.91 -12.25 28.71
N LYS A 153 50.78 -12.49 27.72
CA LYS A 153 52.24 -12.29 27.83
C LYS A 153 52.66 -10.81 27.79
N GLY A 154 51.71 -9.88 27.70
CA GLY A 154 51.99 -8.44 27.70
C GLY A 154 52.47 -7.88 26.36
N VAL A 155 52.27 -8.60 25.25
CA VAL A 155 52.53 -8.08 23.91
C VAL A 155 51.49 -6.99 23.61
N GLY A 156 51.90 -5.72 23.61
CA GLY A 156 50.99 -4.58 23.57
C GLY A 156 50.15 -4.50 22.29
N VAL A 157 50.70 -4.93 21.16
CA VAL A 157 49.93 -5.05 19.90
C VAL A 157 48.80 -6.06 20.00
N ALA A 158 49.09 -7.24 20.57
CA ALA A 158 48.09 -8.27 20.81
C ALA A 158 47.07 -7.82 21.85
N ARG A 159 47.48 -7.01 22.82
CA ARG A 159 46.55 -6.45 23.81
C ARG A 159 45.56 -5.47 23.17
N LYS A 160 46.02 -4.59 22.29
CA LYS A 160 45.14 -3.67 21.54
C LYS A 160 44.13 -4.43 20.66
N GLU A 161 44.60 -5.41 19.91
CA GLU A 161 43.75 -6.28 19.09
C GLU A 161 42.73 -7.05 19.94
N TYR A 162 43.16 -7.64 21.05
CA TYR A 162 42.28 -8.32 21.99
C TYR A 162 41.22 -7.39 22.58
N ASP A 163 41.61 -6.19 23.02
CA ASP A 163 40.68 -5.22 23.63
C ASP A 163 39.62 -4.74 22.61
N ALA A 164 39.98 -4.70 21.33
CA ALA A 164 39.10 -4.39 20.20
C ALA A 164 38.23 -5.58 19.73
N HIS A 165 38.54 -6.82 20.12
CA HIS A 165 37.86 -8.03 19.65
C HIS A 165 36.82 -8.55 20.67
N PRO A 166 35.52 -8.23 20.52
CA PRO A 166 34.50 -8.55 21.52
C PRO A 166 34.36 -10.06 21.77
N THR A 167 34.43 -10.89 20.73
CA THR A 167 34.34 -12.34 20.89
C THR A 167 35.57 -12.97 21.57
N ALA A 168 36.78 -12.46 21.30
CA ALA A 168 37.98 -12.92 22.01
C ALA A 168 37.87 -12.66 23.52
N ARG A 169 37.40 -11.47 23.88
CA ARG A 169 37.20 -11.06 25.28
C ARG A 169 36.20 -11.92 26.03
N GLU A 170 35.25 -12.49 25.30
CA GLU A 170 34.17 -13.26 25.89
C GLU A 170 34.49 -14.75 25.98
N LEU A 171 35.08 -15.34 24.94
CA LEU A 171 35.45 -16.76 24.93
C LEU A 171 36.70 -17.03 25.78
N TYR A 172 37.62 -16.07 25.84
CA TYR A 172 38.89 -16.21 26.53
C TYR A 172 39.19 -14.98 27.42
N PRO A 173 38.35 -14.72 28.42
CA PRO A 173 38.45 -13.52 29.24
C PRO A 173 39.79 -13.44 29.99
N LEU A 174 40.50 -12.34 29.81
CA LEU A 174 41.67 -11.95 30.62
C LEU A 174 41.28 -11.33 31.98
N SER A 175 40.00 -11.10 32.23
CA SER A 175 39.43 -10.59 33.47
C SER A 175 38.03 -11.17 33.66
N PRO A 176 37.52 -11.33 34.91
CA PRO A 176 36.20 -11.91 35.14
C PRO A 176 35.12 -11.26 34.27
N PRO A 177 34.25 -12.03 33.61
CA PRO A 177 33.22 -11.48 32.73
C PRO A 177 32.26 -10.62 33.54
N THR A 178 31.90 -9.45 33.00
CA THR A 178 30.94 -8.55 33.66
C THR A 178 29.52 -9.14 33.56
N PRO A 179 28.58 -8.75 34.45
CA PRO A 179 27.18 -9.17 34.34
C PRO A 179 26.56 -8.86 32.96
N ALA A 180 26.95 -7.75 32.34
CA ALA A 180 26.54 -7.40 30.98
C ALA A 180 27.05 -8.40 29.93
N MET A 181 28.32 -8.81 30.02
CA MET A 181 28.89 -9.85 29.15
C MET A 181 28.20 -11.19 29.36
N LEU A 182 27.81 -11.52 30.59
CA LEU A 182 27.12 -12.77 30.89
C LEU A 182 25.66 -12.75 30.43
N LEU A 183 24.98 -11.61 30.44
CA LEU A 183 23.63 -11.50 29.88
C LEU A 183 23.64 -11.56 28.35
N CYS A 184 24.41 -10.67 27.71
CA CYS A 184 24.37 -10.43 26.27
C CYS A 184 25.33 -11.31 25.45
N GLY A 185 26.25 -12.02 26.10
CA GLY A 185 27.27 -12.85 25.47
C GLY A 185 26.80 -14.23 25.02
N VAL A 186 27.75 -15.02 24.50
CA VAL A 186 27.64 -16.40 24.04
C VAL A 186 27.77 -17.46 25.14
N THR A 187 28.57 -17.21 26.17
CA THR A 187 29.04 -18.26 27.09
C THR A 187 28.05 -18.66 28.17
N ALA A 188 27.13 -17.77 28.56
CA ALA A 188 26.19 -18.03 29.64
C ALA A 188 25.04 -18.98 29.24
N SER A 189 24.69 -19.88 30.17
CA SER A 189 23.49 -20.70 30.06
C SER A 189 22.21 -19.87 30.19
N PRO A 190 21.03 -20.38 29.76
CA PRO A 190 19.76 -19.70 29.98
C PRO A 190 19.48 -19.33 31.45
N GLU A 191 19.82 -20.23 32.38
CA GLU A 191 19.65 -20.01 33.83
C GLU A 191 20.57 -18.90 34.35
N GLN A 192 21.83 -18.90 33.92
CA GLN A 192 22.79 -17.84 34.28
C GLN A 192 22.32 -16.48 33.73
N ARG A 193 21.83 -16.44 32.49
CA ARG A 193 21.29 -15.20 31.91
C ARG A 193 20.11 -14.66 32.70
N ALA A 194 19.20 -15.52 33.17
CA ALA A 194 18.09 -15.09 34.01
C ALA A 194 18.59 -14.47 35.33
N GLN A 195 19.52 -15.15 36.02
CA GLN A 195 20.13 -14.63 37.26
C GLN A 195 20.84 -13.29 37.07
N HIS A 196 21.58 -13.13 35.97
CA HIS A 196 22.27 -11.88 35.65
C HIS A 196 21.31 -10.77 35.21
N ALA A 197 20.20 -11.11 34.56
CA ALA A 197 19.15 -10.14 34.24
C ALA A 197 18.50 -9.60 35.52
N ASP A 198 18.15 -10.48 36.48
CA ASP A 198 17.61 -10.07 37.78
C ASP A 198 18.59 -9.19 38.57
N LEU A 199 19.87 -9.56 38.57
CA LEU A 199 20.92 -8.75 39.19
C LEU A 199 21.01 -7.36 38.56
N LEU A 200 21.04 -7.27 37.22
CA LEU A 200 21.11 -6.00 36.50
C LEU A 200 19.85 -5.16 36.69
N THR A 201 18.68 -5.79 36.83
CA THR A 201 17.42 -5.13 37.21
C THR A 201 17.57 -4.48 38.58
N SER A 202 18.04 -5.23 39.59
CA SER A 202 18.23 -4.72 40.96
C SER A 202 19.21 -3.54 41.04
N GLN A 203 20.14 -3.46 40.08
CA GLN A 203 21.13 -2.38 39.95
C GLN A 203 20.65 -1.22 39.07
N GLY A 204 19.45 -1.29 38.49
CA GLY A 204 18.92 -0.28 37.57
C GLY A 204 19.69 -0.16 36.24
N SER A 205 20.54 -1.13 35.90
CA SER A 205 21.43 -1.07 34.73
C SER A 205 20.97 -1.98 33.58
N LEU A 206 19.89 -2.75 33.76
CA LEU A 206 19.43 -3.72 32.76
C LEU A 206 19.06 -3.05 31.42
N LEU A 207 18.42 -1.88 31.46
CA LEU A 207 17.98 -1.18 30.25
C LEU A 207 19.16 -0.82 29.36
N ASP A 208 20.19 -0.20 29.94
CA ASP A 208 21.40 0.20 29.22
C ASP A 208 22.09 -1.01 28.60
N VAL A 209 22.18 -2.13 29.33
CA VAL A 209 22.80 -3.37 28.84
C VAL A 209 22.00 -4.00 27.70
N VAL A 210 20.67 -4.07 27.81
CA VAL A 210 19.80 -4.66 26.76
C VAL A 210 19.84 -3.83 25.47
N LEU A 211 20.00 -2.51 25.59
CA LEU A 211 20.07 -1.60 24.45
C LEU A 211 21.48 -1.46 23.85
N GLN A 212 22.51 -2.06 24.47
CA GLN A 212 23.86 -2.03 23.91
C GLN A 212 23.91 -2.72 22.53
N PRO A 213 24.63 -2.13 21.56
CA PRO A 213 24.88 -2.77 20.28
C PRO A 213 25.52 -4.16 20.48
N GLY A 214 24.99 -5.17 19.79
CA GLY A 214 25.54 -6.53 19.84
C GLY A 214 24.99 -7.42 20.95
N CYS A 215 24.00 -6.99 21.74
CA CYS A 215 23.33 -7.90 22.67
C CYS A 215 22.61 -9.03 21.91
N ARG A 216 22.99 -10.28 22.20
CA ARG A 216 22.45 -11.44 21.48
C ARG A 216 21.00 -11.74 21.87
N ASP A 217 20.28 -12.37 20.95
CA ASP A 217 18.85 -12.72 21.09
C ASP A 217 18.53 -13.48 22.38
N ALA A 218 19.44 -14.36 22.84
CA ALA A 218 19.24 -15.10 24.09
C ALA A 218 19.31 -14.21 25.34
N GLY A 219 20.16 -13.17 25.35
CA GLY A 219 20.21 -12.16 26.41
C GLY A 219 18.98 -11.26 26.39
N LEU A 220 18.58 -10.83 25.19
CA LEU A 220 17.35 -10.04 25.01
C LEU A 220 16.09 -10.78 25.47
N ARG A 221 15.99 -12.10 25.21
CA ARG A 221 14.89 -12.95 25.69
C ARG A 221 14.85 -13.07 27.22
N ALA A 222 15.99 -12.95 27.90
CA ALA A 222 16.05 -12.94 29.36
C ALA A 222 15.75 -11.55 29.96
N GLY A 223 16.25 -10.47 29.34
CA GLY A 223 16.15 -9.11 29.89
C GLY A 223 14.85 -8.38 29.57
N ILE A 224 14.34 -8.45 28.33
CA ILE A 224 13.16 -7.67 27.91
C ILE A 224 11.91 -7.95 28.75
N PRO A 225 11.58 -9.22 29.07
CA PRO A 225 10.43 -9.52 29.94
C PRO A 225 10.50 -8.85 31.31
N LEU A 226 11.69 -8.73 31.91
CA LEU A 226 11.87 -8.05 33.20
C LEU A 226 11.66 -6.54 33.06
N LEU A 227 12.27 -5.92 32.04
CA LEU A 227 12.07 -4.50 31.74
C LEU A 227 10.58 -4.14 31.54
N PHE A 228 9.83 -5.03 30.89
CA PHE A 228 8.39 -4.87 30.74
C PHE A 228 7.60 -5.00 32.05
N ARG A 229 8.01 -5.90 32.95
CA ARG A 229 7.40 -6.02 34.30
C ARG A 229 7.72 -4.81 35.17
N ASP A 230 8.96 -4.34 35.15
CA ASP A 230 9.44 -3.17 35.92
C ASP A 230 8.91 -1.84 35.38
N GLY A 231 8.26 -1.86 34.22
CA GLY A 231 7.60 -0.69 33.65
C GLY A 231 8.50 0.26 32.89
N ALA A 232 9.56 -0.26 32.25
CA ALA A 232 10.34 0.49 31.26
C ALA A 232 9.49 0.95 30.04
N CYS A 233 8.26 0.43 29.91
CA CYS A 233 7.28 0.87 28.94
C CYS A 233 5.93 1.19 29.62
N PRO A 234 5.33 2.39 29.41
CA PRO A 234 5.78 3.49 28.53
C PRO A 234 7.07 4.19 28.98
N GLY A 235 7.81 4.80 28.05
CA GLY A 235 9.08 5.51 28.33
C GLY A 235 9.89 5.82 27.06
N PRO A 236 10.99 6.60 27.17
CA PRO A 236 11.79 7.06 26.02
C PRO A 236 12.35 5.91 25.17
N HIS A 237 12.62 4.76 25.78
CA HIS A 237 13.15 3.58 25.12
C HIS A 237 12.07 2.55 24.75
N CYS A 238 10.78 2.81 25.00
CA CYS A 238 9.76 1.80 24.80
C CYS A 238 9.65 1.36 23.31
N LEU A 239 9.74 2.28 22.34
CA LEU A 239 9.73 1.92 20.93
C LEU A 239 10.84 0.92 20.57
N GLN A 240 12.05 1.13 21.09
CA GLN A 240 13.18 0.23 20.87
C GLN A 240 12.91 -1.15 21.48
N LEU A 241 12.37 -1.19 22.71
CA LEU A 241 12.00 -2.44 23.39
C LEU A 241 10.89 -3.21 22.64
N ILE A 242 9.84 -2.51 22.17
CA ILE A 242 8.75 -3.13 21.41
C ILE A 242 9.26 -3.70 20.08
N ARG A 243 10.14 -2.97 19.37
CA ARG A 243 10.78 -3.46 18.14
C ARG A 243 11.63 -4.70 18.39
N LEU A 244 12.44 -4.70 19.44
CA LEU A 244 13.24 -5.87 19.83
C LEU A 244 12.36 -7.06 20.20
N ALA A 245 11.29 -6.83 20.98
CA ALA A 245 10.32 -7.86 21.36
C ALA A 245 9.57 -8.43 20.15
N GLN A 246 9.16 -7.58 19.20
CA GLN A 246 8.54 -8.00 17.92
C GLN A 246 9.49 -8.86 17.10
N ARG A 247 10.74 -8.41 16.90
CA ARG A 247 11.78 -9.16 16.18
C ARG A 247 12.00 -10.56 16.77
N LEU A 248 11.98 -10.66 18.09
CA LEU A 248 12.18 -11.90 18.84
C LEU A 248 10.89 -12.73 19.02
N ARG A 249 9.74 -12.19 18.63
CA ARG A 249 8.39 -12.78 18.84
C ARG A 249 8.10 -13.10 20.31
N LEU A 250 8.43 -12.18 21.21
CA LEU A 250 8.18 -12.34 22.65
C LEU A 250 6.68 -12.18 22.97
N PRO A 251 6.05 -13.13 23.69
CA PRO A 251 4.63 -13.04 24.06
C PRO A 251 4.35 -11.91 25.06
N GLU A 252 5.31 -11.53 25.91
CA GLU A 252 5.17 -10.46 26.90
C GLU A 252 4.87 -9.10 26.26
N ARG A 253 5.22 -8.92 24.98
CA ARG A 253 4.81 -7.75 24.19
C ARG A 253 3.29 -7.58 24.27
N PHE A 254 2.52 -8.64 24.09
CA PHE A 254 1.06 -8.57 24.15
C PHE A 254 0.58 -8.27 25.57
N GLY A 255 1.15 -8.92 26.59
CA GLY A 255 0.81 -8.64 27.99
C GLY A 255 1.02 -7.18 28.38
N VAL A 256 2.06 -6.51 27.87
CA VAL A 256 2.28 -5.07 28.06
C VAL A 256 1.23 -4.25 27.31
N LEU A 257 0.97 -4.58 26.05
CA LEU A 257 0.00 -3.85 25.23
C LEU A 257 -1.43 -3.95 25.77
N GLU A 258 -1.80 -5.09 26.38
CA GLU A 258 -3.11 -5.31 26.98
C GLU A 258 -3.19 -4.74 28.40
N GLY A 259 -2.21 -5.08 29.26
CA GLY A 259 -2.23 -4.70 30.68
C GLY A 259 -1.88 -3.24 30.95
N ARG A 260 -1.32 -2.51 29.97
CA ARG A 260 -0.89 -1.11 30.12
C ARG A 260 -1.40 -0.19 29.01
N ALA A 261 -2.44 -0.60 28.28
CA ALA A 261 -2.99 0.15 27.14
C ALA A 261 -3.23 1.64 27.46
N GLU A 262 -3.88 1.94 28.59
CA GLU A 262 -4.20 3.31 29.00
C GLU A 262 -2.95 4.17 29.27
N SER A 263 -1.98 3.63 30.02
CA SER A 263 -0.71 4.33 30.27
C SER A 263 0.07 4.54 28.97
N LEU A 264 0.06 3.57 28.06
CA LEU A 264 0.74 3.64 26.78
C LEU A 264 0.13 4.69 25.86
N VAL A 265 -1.19 4.65 25.66
CA VAL A 265 -1.91 5.68 24.91
C VAL A 265 -1.66 7.03 25.55
N THR A 266 -1.68 7.12 26.88
CA THR A 266 -1.46 8.39 27.57
C THR A 266 -0.11 9.01 27.25
N TRP A 267 0.95 8.21 27.37
CA TRP A 267 2.30 8.64 27.02
C TRP A 267 2.48 8.92 25.53
N LEU A 268 1.93 8.06 24.67
CA LEU A 268 2.11 8.11 23.21
C LEU A 268 1.40 9.31 22.58
N TRP A 269 0.26 9.72 23.15
CA TRP A 269 -0.56 10.83 22.65
C TRP A 269 0.24 12.14 22.54
N ASP A 270 1.11 12.41 23.50
CA ASP A 270 1.90 13.65 23.53
C ASP A 270 3.25 13.52 22.79
N GLN A 271 3.50 12.40 22.10
CA GLN A 271 4.74 12.18 21.34
C GLN A 271 4.67 12.78 19.93
N PRO A 272 5.83 13.04 19.29
CA PRO A 272 5.88 13.45 17.89
C PRO A 272 5.20 12.42 16.97
N ALA A 273 4.52 12.88 15.92
CA ALA A 273 3.76 12.03 14.99
C ALA A 273 4.59 10.87 14.40
N GLY A 274 5.88 11.09 14.12
CA GLY A 274 6.78 10.03 13.64
C GLY A 274 6.95 8.89 14.65
N LEU A 275 7.03 9.21 15.94
CA LEU A 275 7.12 8.22 17.02
C LEU A 275 5.78 7.50 17.21
N GLN A 276 4.65 8.23 17.16
CA GLN A 276 3.31 7.64 17.21
C GLN A 276 3.12 6.60 16.11
N HIS A 277 3.41 6.96 14.86
CA HIS A 277 3.33 6.09 13.71
C HIS A 277 4.21 4.83 13.87
N ASP A 278 5.49 5.04 14.17
CA ASP A 278 6.46 3.96 14.34
C ASP A 278 6.12 2.99 15.47
N PHE A 279 5.57 3.52 16.57
CA PHE A 279 5.14 2.72 17.70
C PHE A 279 3.89 1.89 17.36
N LEU A 280 2.84 2.52 16.84
CA LEU A 280 1.60 1.82 16.47
C LEU A 280 1.88 0.71 15.47
N ARG A 281 2.77 0.94 14.49
CA ARG A 281 3.21 -0.08 13.53
C ARG A 281 3.93 -1.24 14.20
N ALA A 282 4.86 -0.98 15.11
CA ALA A 282 5.63 -2.03 15.81
C ALA A 282 4.78 -2.82 16.83
N ALA A 283 3.83 -2.14 17.48
CA ALA A 283 2.96 -2.71 18.50
C ALA A 283 1.89 -3.64 17.89
N THR A 284 1.25 -3.21 16.80
CA THR A 284 0.06 -3.87 16.29
C THR A 284 0.33 -4.87 15.17
N ASP A 285 1.52 -4.84 14.55
CA ASP A 285 1.88 -5.65 13.38
C ASP A 285 0.87 -5.46 12.21
N ARG A 286 0.26 -4.27 12.13
CA ARG A 286 -0.75 -3.91 11.13
C ARG A 286 -0.14 -3.12 9.97
N GLY A 287 -0.85 -3.14 8.85
CA GLY A 287 -0.52 -2.33 7.67
C GLY A 287 -0.63 -0.82 7.94
N SER A 288 -0.04 -0.02 7.04
CA SER A 288 -0.06 1.45 7.10
C SER A 288 -1.47 2.00 7.29
N ASP A 289 -2.45 1.45 6.58
CA ASP A 289 -3.82 1.98 6.53
C ASP A 289 -4.50 2.00 7.91
N ARG A 290 -4.21 1.00 8.76
CA ARG A 290 -4.71 0.95 10.15
C ARG A 290 -4.06 2.02 11.02
N VAL A 291 -2.76 2.19 10.89
CA VAL A 291 -1.99 3.16 11.66
C VAL A 291 -2.41 4.57 11.26
N ASP A 292 -2.50 4.82 9.95
CA ASP A 292 -2.98 6.09 9.39
C ASP A 292 -4.39 6.40 9.86
N ALA A 293 -5.27 5.40 9.92
CA ALA A 293 -6.62 5.57 10.47
C ALA A 293 -6.62 6.01 11.94
N LEU A 294 -5.77 5.41 12.78
CA LEU A 294 -5.63 5.80 14.19
C LEU A 294 -5.06 7.23 14.32
N LEU A 295 -4.09 7.60 13.49
CA LEU A 295 -3.51 8.95 13.49
C LEU A 295 -4.51 10.01 13.01
N LEU A 296 -5.41 9.68 12.07
CA LEU A 296 -6.52 10.55 11.69
C LEU A 296 -7.47 10.80 12.86
N LEU A 297 -7.81 9.76 13.63
CA LEU A 297 -8.65 9.91 14.83
C LEU A 297 -8.03 10.86 15.86
N HIS A 298 -6.71 10.79 16.05
CA HIS A 298 -5.98 11.71 16.94
C HIS A 298 -6.12 13.18 16.50
N GLN A 299 -6.26 13.43 15.20
CA GLN A 299 -6.48 14.77 14.64
C GLN A 299 -7.97 15.17 14.64
N GLY A 300 -8.87 14.34 15.16
CA GLY A 300 -10.32 14.53 15.06
C GLY A 300 -10.88 14.30 13.65
N ALA A 301 -10.08 13.74 12.76
CA ALA A 301 -10.45 13.41 11.39
C ALA A 301 -11.01 11.98 11.30
N TRP A 302 -11.82 11.75 10.27
CA TRP A 302 -12.58 10.51 10.12
C TRP A 302 -11.84 9.58 9.16
N PRO A 303 -11.40 8.41 9.63
CA PRO A 303 -10.82 7.39 8.76
C PRO A 303 -11.91 6.53 8.11
N SER A 304 -11.49 5.65 7.22
CA SER A 304 -12.36 4.57 6.72
C SER A 304 -12.80 3.65 7.86
N LEU A 305 -14.08 3.26 7.86
CA LEU A 305 -14.63 2.29 8.81
C LEU A 305 -13.96 0.92 8.62
N GLN A 306 -13.70 0.53 7.37
CA GLN A 306 -13.06 -0.75 7.04
C GLN A 306 -11.70 -0.88 7.71
N ALA A 307 -10.92 0.22 7.69
CA ALA A 307 -9.61 0.26 8.33
C ALA A 307 -9.70 0.03 9.83
N LEU A 308 -10.84 0.27 10.49
CA LEU A 308 -11.04 0.12 11.94
C LEU A 308 -11.81 -1.14 12.35
N THR A 309 -12.41 -1.88 11.42
CA THR A 309 -13.25 -3.05 11.75
C THR A 309 -12.61 -4.38 11.40
N THR A 310 -11.81 -4.43 10.33
CA THR A 310 -11.17 -5.67 9.90
C THR A 310 -9.67 -5.49 9.83
N PRO A 311 -8.89 -6.20 10.67
CA PRO A 311 -9.27 -7.08 11.79
C PRO A 311 -9.79 -6.32 13.05
N PRO A 312 -10.33 -7.02 14.07
CA PRO A 312 -10.80 -6.41 15.31
C PRO A 312 -9.73 -5.55 16.01
N LEU A 313 -10.18 -4.49 16.68
CA LEU A 313 -9.32 -3.58 17.43
C LEU A 313 -8.67 -4.30 18.61
N THR A 314 -7.34 -4.12 18.74
CA THR A 314 -6.58 -4.53 19.93
C THR A 314 -6.92 -3.63 21.12
N PRO A 315 -6.61 -4.03 22.38
CA PRO A 315 -6.86 -3.17 23.54
C PRO A 315 -6.21 -1.79 23.44
N LEU A 316 -4.97 -1.70 22.93
CA LEU A 316 -4.30 -0.42 22.67
C LEU A 316 -5.11 0.46 21.69
N GLU A 317 -5.58 -0.13 20.60
CA GLU A 317 -6.37 0.58 19.57
C GLU A 317 -7.75 1.02 20.09
N ASN A 318 -8.40 0.20 20.93
CA ASN A 318 -9.66 0.58 21.59
C ASN A 318 -9.44 1.76 22.53
N THR A 319 -8.41 1.73 23.38
CA THR A 319 -8.10 2.84 24.28
C THR A 319 -7.71 4.11 23.51
N TRP A 320 -7.03 3.96 22.36
CA TRP A 320 -6.74 5.07 21.46
C TRP A 320 -8.03 5.71 20.90
N LEU A 321 -8.95 4.88 20.40
CA LEU A 321 -10.26 5.33 19.90
C LEU A 321 -11.09 6.02 20.99
N GLU A 322 -11.10 5.48 22.22
CA GLU A 322 -11.80 6.07 23.35
C GLU A 322 -11.20 7.42 23.76
N ARG A 323 -9.87 7.55 23.77
CA ARG A 323 -9.21 8.83 24.02
C ARG A 323 -9.51 9.84 22.90
N ALA A 324 -9.38 9.44 21.63
CA ALA A 324 -9.73 10.29 20.50
C ALA A 324 -11.16 10.82 20.59
N HIS A 325 -12.12 9.95 20.95
CA HIS A 325 -13.50 10.34 21.13
C HIS A 325 -13.72 11.34 22.28
N ARG A 326 -12.97 11.20 23.39
CA ARG A 326 -13.03 12.15 24.51
C ARG A 326 -12.49 13.53 24.13
N GLU A 327 -11.41 13.59 23.36
CA GLU A 327 -10.81 14.85 22.92
C GLU A 327 -11.57 15.49 21.76
N HIS A 328 -12.16 14.67 20.88
CA HIS A 328 -12.90 15.11 19.70
C HIS A 328 -14.33 14.55 19.72
N PRO A 329 -15.28 15.22 20.40
CA PRO A 329 -16.68 14.78 20.46
C PRO A 329 -17.36 14.63 19.09
N THR A 330 -16.83 15.31 18.06
CA THR A 330 -17.25 15.17 16.66
C THR A 330 -17.09 13.76 16.10
N LEU A 331 -16.29 12.90 16.73
CA LEU A 331 -16.11 11.48 16.37
C LEU A 331 -17.25 10.58 16.86
N ALA A 332 -18.20 11.08 17.67
CA ALA A 332 -19.30 10.28 18.20
C ALA A 332 -20.08 9.47 17.13
N PRO A 333 -20.41 10.04 15.95
CA PRO A 333 -21.13 9.28 14.92
C PRO A 333 -20.31 8.12 14.36
N LEU A 334 -19.00 8.32 14.17
CA LEU A 334 -18.08 7.27 13.72
C LEU A 334 -18.03 6.11 14.73
N VAL A 335 -17.89 6.41 16.02
CA VAL A 335 -17.90 5.39 17.09
C VAL A 335 -19.22 4.61 17.10
N GLY A 336 -20.35 5.28 16.86
CA GLY A 336 -21.65 4.63 16.71
C GLY A 336 -21.67 3.64 15.53
N LEU A 337 -21.17 4.05 14.36
CA LEU A 337 -21.12 3.19 13.16
C LEU A 337 -20.15 2.01 13.32
N LEU A 338 -19.01 2.21 13.99
CA LEU A 338 -18.08 1.13 14.31
C LEU A 338 -18.72 0.06 15.20
N ARG A 339 -19.52 0.47 16.20
CA ARG A 339 -20.27 -0.46 17.07
C ARG A 339 -21.37 -1.22 16.31
N GLU A 340 -22.01 -0.57 15.34
CA GLU A 340 -22.99 -1.22 14.46
C GLU A 340 -22.33 -2.31 13.60
N GLN A 341 -21.21 -1.97 12.96
CA GLN A 341 -20.38 -2.90 12.20
C GLN A 341 -19.93 -4.11 13.03
N GLN A 342 -19.54 -3.88 14.28
CA GLN A 342 -19.16 -4.92 15.23
C GLN A 342 -20.37 -5.69 15.81
N ARG A 343 -21.58 -5.49 15.26
CA ARG A 343 -22.86 -6.13 15.65
C ARG A 343 -23.23 -5.94 17.12
N SER A 344 -22.74 -4.86 17.75
CA SER A 344 -23.06 -4.58 19.15
C SER A 344 -24.39 -3.84 19.26
N HIS A 345 -24.49 -2.67 18.62
CA HIS A 345 -25.66 -1.80 18.71
C HIS A 345 -25.83 -1.01 17.40
N PRO A 346 -27.04 -0.90 16.83
CA PRO A 346 -27.26 -0.09 15.63
C PRO A 346 -27.03 1.39 15.93
N ALA A 347 -26.35 2.09 15.01
CA ALA A 347 -26.21 3.54 15.09
C ALA A 347 -27.56 4.21 14.79
N THR A 348 -27.77 5.42 15.28
CA THR A 348 -28.96 6.20 14.92
C THR A 348 -28.84 6.73 13.49
N ASP A 349 -29.97 6.93 12.82
CA ASP A 349 -29.97 7.51 11.46
C ASP A 349 -29.36 8.92 11.44
N ALA A 350 -29.52 9.70 12.52
CA ALA A 350 -28.90 11.01 12.68
C ALA A 350 -27.36 10.93 12.78
N ALA A 351 -26.82 9.89 13.42
CA ALA A 351 -25.38 9.64 13.44
C ALA A 351 -24.88 9.31 12.03
N PHE A 352 -25.59 8.43 11.32
CA PHE A 352 -25.27 8.10 9.93
C PHE A 352 -25.35 9.32 9.00
N GLU A 353 -26.36 10.18 9.13
CA GLU A 353 -26.51 11.40 8.34
C GLU A 353 -25.37 12.40 8.62
N THR A 354 -24.99 12.55 9.89
CA THR A 354 -23.82 13.35 10.26
C THR A 354 -22.56 12.79 9.60
N TRP A 355 -22.43 11.46 9.56
CA TRP A 355 -21.31 10.80 8.88
C TRP A 355 -21.27 11.02 7.38
N ALA A 356 -22.36 10.78 6.68
CA ALA A 356 -22.43 10.94 5.24
C ALA A 356 -22.07 12.38 4.81
N ARG A 357 -22.47 13.37 5.62
CA ARG A 357 -22.18 14.79 5.33
C ARG A 357 -20.70 15.16 5.43
N THR A 358 -19.94 14.57 6.35
CA THR A 358 -18.57 15.00 6.68
C THR A 358 -17.48 14.10 6.10
N VAL A 359 -17.78 12.83 5.82
CA VAL A 359 -16.78 11.85 5.41
C VAL A 359 -16.19 12.16 4.01
N PRO A 360 -14.87 12.02 3.75
CA PRO A 360 -14.32 12.10 2.40
C PRO A 360 -15.09 11.28 1.35
N CYS A 361 -15.25 11.80 0.12
CA CYS A 361 -16.14 11.18 -0.87
C CYS A 361 -15.86 9.70 -1.17
N PRO A 362 -14.60 9.23 -1.33
CA PRO A 362 -14.33 7.81 -1.55
C PRO A 362 -14.80 6.90 -0.40
N GLN A 363 -14.82 7.42 0.82
CA GLN A 363 -15.22 6.68 2.02
C GLN A 363 -16.75 6.57 2.18
N LEU A 364 -17.56 7.27 1.36
CA LEU A 364 -19.00 7.01 1.32
C LEU A 364 -19.32 5.54 0.95
N HIS A 365 -18.39 4.85 0.28
CA HIS A 365 -18.52 3.44 -0.02
C HIS A 365 -18.55 2.52 1.20
N ASP A 366 -18.04 2.99 2.34
CA ASP A 366 -18.10 2.25 3.62
C ASP A 366 -19.55 2.13 4.13
N ALA A 367 -20.50 2.88 3.56
CA ALA A 367 -21.93 2.70 3.80
C ALA A 367 -22.42 1.26 3.47
N ARG A 368 -21.70 0.51 2.63
CA ARG A 368 -22.02 -0.88 2.28
C ARG A 368 -21.91 -1.85 3.46
N ASP A 369 -21.12 -1.45 4.45
CA ASP A 369 -20.73 -2.28 5.58
C ASP A 369 -21.67 -2.07 6.79
N VAL A 370 -22.68 -1.21 6.65
CA VAL A 370 -23.71 -0.94 7.65
C VAL A 370 -25.11 -1.16 7.07
N ALA A 371 -26.13 -1.26 7.92
CA ALA A 371 -27.51 -1.45 7.46
C ALA A 371 -28.03 -0.16 6.81
N LEU A 372 -28.56 -0.23 5.58
CA LEU A 372 -29.05 0.94 4.85
C LEU A 372 -30.58 0.98 4.82
N SER A 373 -31.16 1.80 5.71
CA SER A 373 -32.58 2.19 5.68
C SER A 373 -32.84 3.22 4.58
N ALA A 374 -34.12 3.47 4.26
CA ALA A 374 -34.51 4.54 3.33
C ALA A 374 -33.98 5.92 3.79
N ALA A 375 -34.03 6.21 5.10
CA ALA A 375 -33.50 7.46 5.65
C ALA A 375 -31.99 7.60 5.44
N ARG A 376 -31.22 6.52 5.64
CA ARG A 376 -29.77 6.51 5.40
C ARG A 376 -29.42 6.64 3.92
N LEU A 377 -30.18 6.00 3.03
CA LEU A 377 -30.03 6.18 1.59
C LEU A 377 -30.35 7.61 1.15
N ARG A 378 -31.37 8.24 1.74
CA ARG A 378 -31.66 9.65 1.52
C ARG A 378 -30.51 10.54 1.98
N ALA A 379 -29.93 10.29 3.16
CA ALA A 379 -28.76 11.01 3.63
C ALA A 379 -27.57 10.88 2.66
N ILE A 380 -27.35 9.72 2.04
CA ILE A 380 -26.36 9.56 0.97
C ILE A 380 -26.75 10.41 -0.25
N ALA A 381 -28.01 10.42 -0.67
CA ALA A 381 -28.45 11.23 -1.80
C ALA A 381 -28.26 12.74 -1.56
N GLU A 382 -28.40 13.22 -0.33
CA GLU A 382 -28.18 14.62 0.05
C GLU A 382 -26.70 15.04 -0.08
N THR A 383 -25.76 14.08 -0.10
CA THR A 383 -24.33 14.36 -0.34
C THR A 383 -23.98 14.63 -1.81
N GLN A 384 -24.94 14.53 -2.73
CA GLN A 384 -24.71 14.59 -4.18
C GLN A 384 -24.00 15.85 -4.68
N SER A 385 -24.15 16.99 -3.98
CA SER A 385 -23.49 18.25 -4.34
C SER A 385 -21.98 18.22 -4.05
N ARG A 386 -21.55 17.44 -3.04
CA ARG A 386 -20.16 17.28 -2.63
C ARG A 386 -19.50 16.07 -3.30
N CYS A 387 -20.24 14.97 -3.42
CA CYS A 387 -19.72 13.68 -3.88
C CYS A 387 -20.56 13.06 -5.01
N PRO A 388 -20.72 13.76 -6.15
CA PRO A 388 -21.72 13.39 -7.17
C PRO A 388 -21.57 11.96 -7.71
N GLY A 389 -20.34 11.49 -7.92
CA GLY A 389 -20.07 10.14 -8.40
C GLY A 389 -20.29 9.06 -7.34
N ASP A 390 -19.71 9.24 -6.16
CA ASP A 390 -19.77 8.27 -5.07
C ASP A 390 -21.20 8.07 -4.55
N SER A 391 -21.98 9.15 -4.38
CA SER A 391 -23.38 9.07 -3.94
C SER A 391 -24.21 8.21 -4.89
N VAL A 392 -24.11 8.46 -6.20
CA VAL A 392 -24.82 7.69 -7.23
C VAL A 392 -24.37 6.23 -7.25
N SER A 393 -23.06 5.99 -7.14
CA SER A 393 -22.47 4.65 -7.14
C SER A 393 -22.89 3.79 -5.92
N VAL A 394 -23.12 4.42 -4.76
CA VAL A 394 -23.68 3.73 -3.58
C VAL A 394 -25.18 3.46 -3.76
N LEU A 395 -25.94 4.44 -4.26
CA LEU A 395 -27.39 4.34 -4.44
C LEU A 395 -27.77 3.30 -5.51
N SER A 396 -27.03 3.19 -6.61
CA SER A 396 -27.34 2.29 -7.74
C SER A 396 -27.53 0.83 -7.33
N ARG A 397 -26.87 0.39 -6.26
CA ARG A 397 -26.96 -0.98 -5.73
C ARG A 397 -28.21 -1.24 -4.88
N HIS A 398 -28.94 -0.19 -4.51
CA HIS A 398 -30.02 -0.25 -3.52
C HIS A 398 -31.37 0.23 -4.07
N VAL A 399 -31.37 1.14 -5.05
CA VAL A 399 -32.61 1.75 -5.59
C VAL A 399 -33.62 0.72 -6.07
N ALA A 400 -33.18 -0.35 -6.75
CA ALA A 400 -34.07 -1.42 -7.23
C ALA A 400 -34.78 -2.19 -6.09
N LYS A 401 -34.28 -2.14 -4.85
CA LYS A 401 -34.88 -2.83 -3.69
C LYS A 401 -35.89 -1.98 -2.94
N LEU A 402 -35.90 -0.67 -3.16
CA LEU A 402 -36.82 0.26 -2.51
C LEU A 402 -38.23 0.13 -3.08
N SER A 403 -39.24 0.34 -2.23
CA SER A 403 -40.60 0.55 -2.71
C SER A 403 -40.70 1.83 -3.55
N PRO A 404 -41.69 1.98 -4.45
CA PRO A 404 -41.84 3.18 -5.28
C PRO A 404 -41.87 4.49 -4.47
N ARG A 405 -42.53 4.49 -3.30
CA ARG A 405 -42.61 5.67 -2.42
C ARG A 405 -41.26 6.02 -1.81
N GLU A 406 -40.54 5.03 -1.27
CA GLU A 406 -39.20 5.24 -0.70
C GLU A 406 -38.20 5.66 -1.77
N LEU A 407 -38.28 5.10 -2.98
CA LEU A 407 -37.42 5.49 -4.09
C LEU A 407 -37.59 6.97 -4.45
N ILE A 408 -38.84 7.43 -4.56
CA ILE A 408 -39.14 8.84 -4.86
C ILE A 408 -38.57 9.76 -3.77
N ASP A 409 -38.71 9.36 -2.51
CA ASP A 409 -38.21 10.12 -1.36
C ASP A 409 -36.67 10.18 -1.35
N VAL A 410 -36.02 9.02 -1.43
CA VAL A 410 -34.55 8.88 -1.43
C VAL A 410 -33.90 9.65 -2.57
N LEU A 411 -34.49 9.58 -3.78
CA LEU A 411 -33.91 10.21 -4.97
C LEU A 411 -34.30 11.68 -5.15
N GLN A 412 -35.14 12.24 -4.27
CA GLN A 412 -35.56 13.63 -4.33
C GLN A 412 -34.39 14.64 -4.49
N PRO A 413 -33.25 14.48 -3.77
CA PRO A 413 -32.14 15.44 -3.82
C PRO A 413 -31.31 15.41 -5.11
N LEU A 414 -31.42 14.34 -5.91
CA LEU A 414 -30.57 14.15 -7.09
C LEU A 414 -30.97 15.07 -8.26
N THR A 415 -29.96 15.52 -8.99
CA THR A 415 -30.13 16.28 -10.24
C THR A 415 -30.57 15.36 -11.39
N ARG A 416 -31.09 15.96 -12.47
CA ARG A 416 -31.46 15.20 -13.69
C ARG A 416 -30.30 14.38 -14.25
N ALA A 417 -29.10 14.95 -14.28
CA ALA A 417 -27.91 14.25 -14.79
C ALA A 417 -27.58 13.00 -13.97
N GLN A 418 -27.66 13.10 -12.63
CA GLN A 418 -27.43 11.97 -11.73
C GLN A 418 -28.53 10.92 -11.81
N LEU A 419 -29.79 11.33 -11.93
CA LEU A 419 -30.91 10.39 -12.14
C LEU A 419 -30.72 9.57 -13.44
N ARG A 420 -30.23 10.20 -14.52
CA ARG A 420 -29.93 9.49 -15.78
C ARG A 420 -28.86 8.41 -15.62
N MET A 421 -27.92 8.59 -14.69
CA MET A 421 -26.92 7.56 -14.38
C MET A 421 -27.52 6.34 -13.66
N LEU A 422 -28.72 6.49 -13.08
CA LEU A 422 -29.46 5.42 -12.39
C LEU A 422 -30.58 4.81 -13.25
N ARG A 423 -30.71 5.22 -14.52
CA ARG A 423 -31.88 4.88 -15.35
C ARG A 423 -32.10 3.36 -15.48
N THR A 424 -31.01 2.59 -15.54
CA THR A 424 -31.04 1.13 -15.69
C THR A 424 -31.36 0.40 -14.38
N GLU A 425 -31.23 1.09 -13.25
CA GLU A 425 -31.34 0.57 -11.89
C GLU A 425 -32.68 0.91 -11.24
N LEU A 426 -33.50 1.77 -11.87
CA LEU A 426 -34.84 2.12 -11.39
C LEU A 426 -35.83 0.95 -11.41
N GLY A 427 -35.51 -0.15 -12.12
CA GLY A 427 -36.34 -1.35 -12.20
C GLY A 427 -37.63 -1.15 -13.00
N LEU A 428 -37.63 -0.26 -13.99
CA LEU A 428 -38.81 0.06 -14.81
C LEU A 428 -39.20 -1.07 -15.79
N ASN A 429 -38.42 -2.14 -15.85
CA ASN A 429 -38.77 -3.36 -16.58
C ASN A 429 -39.84 -4.20 -15.86
N ASP A 430 -40.04 -4.00 -14.55
CA ASP A 430 -41.14 -4.61 -13.80
C ASP A 430 -42.46 -3.87 -14.07
N PRO A 431 -43.54 -4.55 -14.53
CA PRO A 431 -44.82 -3.92 -14.87
C PRO A 431 -45.45 -3.09 -13.74
N ALA A 432 -45.50 -3.64 -12.52
CA ALA A 432 -46.16 -2.98 -11.40
C ALA A 432 -45.39 -1.72 -10.96
N ARG A 433 -44.06 -1.81 -10.98
CA ARG A 433 -43.18 -0.68 -10.70
C ARG A 433 -43.22 0.39 -11.78
N ALA A 434 -43.28 0.00 -13.06
CA ALA A 434 -43.42 0.93 -14.18
C ALA A 434 -44.69 1.78 -14.06
N GLU A 435 -45.82 1.14 -13.74
CA GLU A 435 -47.09 1.84 -13.49
C GLU A 435 -46.99 2.81 -12.32
N ALA A 436 -46.40 2.37 -11.20
CA ALA A 436 -46.29 3.17 -9.98
C ALA A 436 -45.35 4.38 -10.12
N LEU A 437 -44.31 4.28 -10.95
CA LEU A 437 -43.29 5.32 -11.11
C LEU A 437 -43.48 6.22 -12.34
N LEU A 438 -44.44 5.91 -13.23
CA LEU A 438 -44.61 6.63 -14.49
C LEU A 438 -44.73 8.15 -14.32
N ASP A 439 -45.62 8.62 -13.43
CA ASP A 439 -45.84 10.06 -13.22
C ASP A 439 -44.56 10.74 -12.76
N TRP A 440 -43.90 10.15 -11.77
CA TRP A 440 -42.66 10.70 -11.21
C TRP A 440 -41.54 10.75 -12.25
N VAL A 441 -41.36 9.69 -13.05
CA VAL A 441 -40.38 9.66 -14.15
C VAL A 441 -40.68 10.76 -15.16
N MET A 442 -41.93 10.86 -15.60
CA MET A 442 -42.40 11.85 -16.58
C MET A 442 -42.25 13.28 -16.07
N GLU A 443 -42.45 13.49 -14.76
CA GLU A 443 -42.27 14.77 -14.08
C GLU A 443 -40.80 15.18 -13.96
N ARG A 444 -39.94 14.23 -13.59
CA ARG A 444 -38.52 14.49 -13.31
C ARG A 444 -37.70 14.68 -14.58
N ASP A 445 -37.75 13.71 -15.48
CA ASP A 445 -36.98 13.69 -16.73
C ASP A 445 -37.45 12.56 -17.65
N THR A 446 -37.95 12.91 -18.84
CA THR A 446 -38.39 11.92 -19.85
C THR A 446 -37.26 11.01 -20.33
N GLY A 447 -35.99 11.40 -20.15
CA GLY A 447 -34.84 10.55 -20.44
C GLY A 447 -34.71 9.31 -19.54
N LEU A 448 -35.50 9.22 -18.46
CA LEU A 448 -35.52 8.06 -17.56
C LEU A 448 -36.48 6.95 -18.03
N LEU A 449 -37.25 7.18 -19.10
CA LEU A 449 -38.18 6.18 -19.65
C LEU A 449 -37.47 5.00 -20.35
N ASP A 450 -36.15 5.06 -20.54
CA ASP A 450 -35.41 3.99 -21.20
C ASP A 450 -35.48 2.69 -20.36
N GLY A 451 -35.93 1.60 -20.98
CA GLY A 451 -36.15 0.32 -20.32
C GLY A 451 -37.51 0.19 -19.61
N LEU A 452 -38.43 1.14 -19.79
CA LEU A 452 -39.77 1.08 -19.19
C LEU A 452 -40.66 0.03 -19.88
N THR A 453 -41.29 -0.82 -19.08
CA THR A 453 -42.32 -1.76 -19.55
C THR A 453 -43.68 -1.07 -19.63
N ALA A 454 -44.26 -0.99 -20.82
CA ALA A 454 -45.54 -0.34 -21.05
C ALA A 454 -46.70 -1.34 -21.01
N THR A 455 -47.35 -1.43 -19.84
CA THR A 455 -48.62 -2.13 -19.67
C THR A 455 -49.78 -1.38 -20.34
N PRO A 456 -50.98 -1.98 -20.47
CA PRO A 456 -52.17 -1.26 -20.95
C PRO A 456 -52.45 0.04 -20.17
N ALA A 457 -52.24 0.04 -18.86
CA ALA A 457 -52.43 1.23 -18.02
C ALA A 457 -51.39 2.31 -18.35
N VAL A 458 -50.11 1.93 -18.49
CA VAL A 458 -49.04 2.86 -18.92
C VAL A 458 -49.33 3.44 -20.29
N VAL A 459 -49.70 2.62 -21.28
CA VAL A 459 -50.01 3.09 -22.64
C VAL A 459 -51.15 4.11 -22.62
N THR A 460 -52.25 3.76 -21.94
CA THR A 460 -53.40 4.67 -21.79
C THR A 460 -52.95 6.01 -21.21
N LYS A 461 -52.12 5.96 -20.18
CA LYS A 461 -51.64 7.13 -19.44
C LYS A 461 -50.67 7.98 -20.26
N LEU A 462 -49.73 7.37 -20.98
CA LEU A 462 -48.81 8.06 -21.89
C LEU A 462 -49.52 8.83 -23.00
N LEU A 463 -50.67 8.31 -23.46
CA LEU A 463 -51.49 8.94 -24.49
C LEU A 463 -52.39 10.09 -23.99
N THR A 464 -52.43 10.33 -22.68
CA THR A 464 -53.15 11.49 -22.12
C THR A 464 -52.40 12.80 -22.43
N PRO A 465 -53.09 13.94 -22.61
CA PRO A 465 -52.44 15.21 -22.94
C PRO A 465 -51.28 15.61 -22.01
N PRO A 466 -51.36 15.47 -20.67
CA PRO A 466 -50.27 15.85 -19.76
C PRO A 466 -48.96 15.09 -20.03
N HIS A 467 -49.05 13.83 -20.45
CA HIS A 467 -47.92 12.96 -20.71
C HIS A 467 -47.46 13.07 -22.16
N ALA A 468 -48.41 12.99 -23.10
CA ALA A 468 -48.14 13.04 -24.52
C ALA A 468 -47.46 14.35 -24.94
N ASN A 469 -47.88 15.49 -24.39
CA ASN A 469 -47.29 16.80 -24.73
C ASN A 469 -45.81 16.88 -24.34
N ARG A 470 -45.37 16.17 -23.30
CA ARG A 470 -43.95 16.12 -22.89
C ARG A 470 -43.09 15.30 -23.85
N LEU A 471 -43.70 14.44 -24.66
CA LEU A 471 -43.07 13.56 -25.63
C LEU A 471 -43.33 13.99 -27.09
N GLY A 472 -43.77 15.24 -27.31
CA GLY A 472 -44.02 15.77 -28.66
C GLY A 472 -45.45 15.58 -29.17
N GLY A 473 -46.38 15.20 -28.30
CA GLY A 473 -47.80 15.02 -28.61
C GLY A 473 -48.19 13.56 -28.81
N ARG A 474 -49.51 13.32 -28.94
CA ARG A 474 -50.08 11.97 -29.03
C ARG A 474 -49.49 11.14 -30.17
N GLU A 475 -49.36 11.73 -31.35
CA GLU A 475 -48.84 11.04 -32.54
C GLU A 475 -47.37 10.63 -32.38
N ALA A 476 -46.56 11.50 -31.77
CA ALA A 476 -45.16 11.20 -31.47
C ALA A 476 -45.03 10.04 -30.47
N VAL A 477 -45.92 9.96 -29.47
CA VAL A 477 -45.98 8.82 -28.54
C VAL A 477 -46.38 7.53 -29.24
N LEU A 478 -47.38 7.56 -30.12
CA LEU A 478 -47.79 6.37 -30.88
C LEU A 478 -46.64 5.86 -31.76
N ASP A 479 -45.96 6.75 -32.47
CA ASP A 479 -44.83 6.38 -33.32
C ASP A 479 -43.63 5.90 -32.48
N LEU A 480 -43.35 6.52 -31.33
CA LEU A 480 -42.31 6.10 -30.39
C LEU A 480 -42.55 4.68 -29.86
N LEU A 481 -43.77 4.38 -29.41
CA LEU A 481 -44.07 3.08 -28.82
C LEU A 481 -44.21 1.97 -29.87
N LEU A 482 -44.51 2.32 -31.13
CA LEU A 482 -44.50 1.38 -32.25
C LEU A 482 -43.06 1.10 -32.71
N ASP A 483 -42.14 2.07 -32.65
CA ASP A 483 -40.76 1.92 -33.12
C ASP A 483 -39.76 1.69 -31.96
N PHE A 484 -39.52 0.40 -31.66
CA PHE A 484 -38.61 -0.04 -30.59
C PHE A 484 -37.14 0.41 -30.73
N GLN A 485 -36.74 0.93 -31.89
CA GLN A 485 -35.37 1.39 -32.13
C GLN A 485 -35.16 2.85 -31.68
N ARG A 486 -36.23 3.56 -31.32
CA ARG A 486 -36.15 4.95 -30.87
C ARG A 486 -35.88 5.04 -29.38
N SER A 487 -35.09 6.05 -29.00
CA SER A 487 -34.87 6.39 -27.60
C SER A 487 -35.93 7.41 -27.13
N PRO A 488 -36.50 7.26 -25.93
CA PRO A 488 -36.27 6.18 -24.95
C PRO A 488 -36.87 4.84 -25.40
N ARG A 489 -36.19 3.72 -25.12
CA ARG A 489 -36.70 2.39 -25.47
C ARG A 489 -37.76 1.98 -24.46
N ILE A 490 -39.01 2.06 -24.86
CA ILE A 490 -40.15 1.62 -24.07
C ILE A 490 -40.64 0.30 -24.69
N THR A 491 -40.79 -0.73 -23.87
CA THR A 491 -41.18 -2.06 -24.32
C THR A 491 -42.61 -2.35 -23.87
N PRO A 492 -43.63 -2.29 -24.74
CA PRO A 492 -44.97 -2.68 -24.35
C PRO A 492 -45.03 -4.18 -24.02
N THR A 493 -45.87 -4.54 -23.05
CA THR A 493 -46.28 -5.94 -22.87
C THR A 493 -47.13 -6.37 -24.06
N ASP A 494 -47.38 -7.68 -24.24
CA ASP A 494 -48.24 -8.15 -25.35
C ASP A 494 -49.62 -7.47 -25.34
N GLU A 495 -50.26 -7.39 -24.17
CA GLU A 495 -51.53 -6.68 -24.00
C GLU A 495 -51.40 -5.16 -24.23
N GLY A 496 -50.31 -4.55 -23.75
CA GLY A 496 -50.01 -3.14 -23.96
C GLY A 496 -49.82 -2.82 -25.45
N MET A 497 -49.17 -3.71 -26.19
CA MET A 497 -48.95 -3.61 -27.63
C MET A 497 -50.28 -3.71 -28.38
N LEU A 498 -51.17 -4.64 -28.02
CA LEU A 498 -52.50 -4.74 -28.63
C LEU A 498 -53.34 -3.47 -28.40
N LEU A 499 -53.33 -2.93 -27.18
CA LEU A 499 -54.00 -1.66 -26.87
C LEU A 499 -53.40 -0.51 -27.69
N LEU A 500 -52.07 -0.41 -27.73
CA LEU A 500 -51.36 0.61 -28.49
C LEU A 500 -51.72 0.57 -29.98
N MET A 501 -51.76 -0.61 -30.59
CA MET A 501 -52.19 -0.78 -31.98
C MET A 501 -53.64 -0.32 -32.18
N ALA A 502 -54.54 -0.66 -31.25
CA ALA A 502 -55.93 -0.21 -31.31
C ALA A 502 -56.03 1.33 -31.24
N GLU A 503 -55.27 1.96 -30.33
CA GLU A 503 -55.21 3.42 -30.19
C GLU A 503 -54.60 4.12 -31.41
N ALA A 504 -53.59 3.49 -32.03
CA ALA A 504 -52.90 3.96 -33.22
C ALA A 504 -53.78 3.97 -34.49
N LEU A 505 -54.80 3.11 -34.53
CA LEU A 505 -55.74 2.99 -35.65
C LEU A 505 -56.99 3.89 -35.49
N LYS A 506 -57.18 4.54 -34.34
CA LYS A 506 -58.32 5.45 -34.12
C LYS A 506 -58.21 6.72 -34.97
N GLY A 507 -59.35 7.24 -35.41
CA GLY A 507 -59.41 8.49 -36.17
C GLY A 507 -59.01 8.32 -37.63
N THR A 508 -57.99 9.06 -38.07
CA THR A 508 -57.50 9.06 -39.46
C THR A 508 -56.02 8.63 -39.51
N PRO A 509 -55.72 7.32 -39.33
CA PRO A 509 -54.34 6.85 -39.31
C PRO A 509 -53.67 6.99 -40.68
N SER A 510 -52.35 7.15 -40.70
CA SER A 510 -51.58 7.14 -41.96
C SER A 510 -51.50 5.73 -42.54
N ALA A 511 -51.45 5.61 -43.88
CA ALA A 511 -51.29 4.32 -44.55
C ALA A 511 -50.00 3.59 -44.12
N ALA A 512 -48.92 4.32 -43.85
CA ALA A 512 -47.67 3.76 -43.34
C ALA A 512 -47.84 3.12 -41.96
N ARG A 513 -48.59 3.76 -41.05
CA ARG A 513 -48.86 3.21 -39.71
C ARG A 513 -49.75 1.98 -39.78
N VAL A 514 -50.79 2.01 -40.61
CA VAL A 514 -51.64 0.84 -40.86
C VAL A 514 -50.82 -0.33 -41.38
N ARG A 515 -49.93 -0.10 -42.36
CA ARG A 515 -49.03 -1.11 -42.92
C ARG A 515 -48.11 -1.69 -41.85
N ASN A 516 -47.44 -0.83 -41.06
CA ASN A 516 -46.57 -1.27 -39.96
C ASN A 516 -47.28 -2.17 -38.96
N ILE A 517 -48.54 -1.87 -38.61
CA ILE A 517 -49.33 -2.70 -37.71
C ILE A 517 -49.75 -4.02 -38.39
N ALA A 518 -50.17 -3.96 -39.66
CA ALA A 518 -50.66 -5.13 -40.38
C ALA A 518 -49.56 -6.19 -40.63
N GLU A 519 -48.32 -5.75 -40.86
CA GLU A 519 -47.16 -6.62 -41.13
C GLU A 519 -46.58 -7.27 -39.86
N ARG A 520 -47.02 -6.88 -38.66
CA ARG A 520 -46.55 -7.50 -37.42
C ARG A 520 -47.06 -8.92 -37.26
N ASN A 521 -46.25 -9.76 -36.62
CA ASN A 521 -46.62 -11.12 -36.25
C ASN A 521 -47.67 -11.09 -35.13
N LEU A 522 -48.95 -11.20 -35.51
CA LEU A 522 -50.10 -11.14 -34.62
C LEU A 522 -50.89 -12.44 -34.74
N LEU A 523 -51.55 -12.84 -33.64
CA LEU A 523 -52.53 -13.91 -33.71
C LEU A 523 -53.65 -13.54 -34.69
N PRO A 524 -54.23 -14.50 -35.44
CA PRO A 524 -55.26 -14.22 -36.43
C PRO A 524 -56.45 -13.44 -35.87
N GLU A 525 -56.89 -13.77 -34.66
CA GLU A 525 -58.02 -13.13 -33.97
C GLU A 525 -57.74 -11.65 -33.65
N ASP A 526 -56.55 -11.35 -33.11
CA ASP A 526 -56.14 -9.98 -32.80
C ASP A 526 -55.99 -9.12 -34.06
N ARG A 527 -55.39 -9.70 -35.12
CA ARG A 527 -55.26 -9.00 -36.41
C ARG A 527 -56.64 -8.69 -37.00
N GLN A 528 -57.58 -9.63 -36.96
CA GLN A 528 -58.95 -9.42 -37.42
C GLN A 528 -59.66 -8.34 -36.59
N ARG A 529 -59.51 -8.40 -35.26
CA ARG A 529 -60.08 -7.41 -34.32
C ARG A 529 -59.56 -6.01 -34.63
N LEU A 530 -58.26 -5.85 -34.85
CA LEU A 530 -57.61 -4.56 -35.10
C LEU A 530 -57.96 -3.97 -36.48
N LEU A 531 -57.88 -4.77 -37.56
CA LEU A 531 -57.92 -4.26 -38.93
C LEU A 531 -59.31 -4.27 -39.59
N SER A 532 -60.30 -4.96 -39.02
CA SER A 532 -61.62 -5.14 -39.66
C SER A 532 -62.33 -3.83 -40.06
N HIS A 533 -62.17 -2.77 -39.28
CA HIS A 533 -62.74 -1.46 -39.59
C HIS A 533 -61.96 -0.74 -40.70
N ILE A 534 -60.63 -0.87 -40.73
CA ILE A 534 -59.77 -0.29 -41.77
C ILE A 534 -59.99 -0.97 -43.12
N LEU A 535 -60.18 -2.30 -43.15
CA LEU A 535 -60.52 -3.07 -44.36
C LEU A 535 -61.86 -2.65 -44.99
N ARG A 536 -62.70 -1.91 -44.24
CA ARG A 536 -63.96 -1.32 -44.70
C ARG A 536 -63.90 0.21 -44.85
N SER A 537 -62.71 0.81 -44.69
CA SER A 537 -62.49 2.25 -44.87
C SER A 537 -62.88 2.70 -46.28
N ARG A 538 -63.29 3.96 -46.45
CA ARG A 538 -63.51 4.56 -47.77
C ARG A 538 -62.21 4.96 -48.47
N ASP A 539 -61.10 5.04 -47.75
CA ASP A 539 -59.79 5.37 -48.31
C ASP A 539 -59.11 4.11 -48.88
N PRO A 540 -58.92 4.01 -50.21
CA PRO A 540 -58.28 2.87 -50.84
C PRO A 540 -56.83 2.67 -50.39
N ARG A 541 -56.12 3.72 -49.96
CA ARG A 541 -54.74 3.60 -49.46
C ARG A 541 -54.69 2.86 -48.13
N LEU A 542 -55.63 3.15 -47.23
CA LEU A 542 -55.74 2.45 -45.94
C LEU A 542 -56.19 1.00 -46.13
N GLN A 543 -57.11 0.76 -47.07
CA GLN A 543 -57.53 -0.59 -47.43
C GLN A 543 -56.35 -1.42 -47.98
N ALA A 544 -55.57 -0.85 -48.89
CA ALA A 544 -54.38 -1.49 -49.45
C ALA A 544 -53.33 -1.77 -48.37
N ALA A 545 -53.03 -0.81 -47.50
CA ALA A 545 -52.11 -0.98 -46.39
C ALA A 545 -52.54 -2.08 -45.40
N ALA A 546 -53.82 -2.16 -45.04
CA ALA A 546 -54.33 -3.20 -44.16
C ALA A 546 -54.36 -4.59 -44.83
N ALA A 547 -54.67 -4.66 -46.12
CA ALA A 547 -54.69 -5.90 -46.88
C ALA A 547 -53.29 -6.46 -47.15
N ALA A 548 -52.29 -5.60 -47.35
CA ALA A 548 -50.90 -6.01 -47.60
C ALA A 548 -50.33 -6.87 -46.47
N GLY A 549 -50.43 -6.43 -45.21
CA GLY A 549 -49.98 -7.22 -44.06
C GLY A 549 -50.88 -8.41 -43.72
N ALA A 550 -52.13 -8.42 -44.22
CA ALA A 550 -53.04 -9.56 -44.10
C ALA A 550 -52.81 -10.63 -45.19
N ALA A 551 -52.05 -10.35 -46.25
CA ALA A 551 -51.82 -11.30 -47.35
C ALA A 551 -50.96 -12.51 -46.97
N ASP A 552 -50.16 -12.41 -45.89
CA ASP A 552 -49.46 -13.55 -45.25
C ASP A 552 -50.41 -14.52 -44.51
N TRP A 553 -51.72 -14.28 -44.56
CA TRP A 553 -52.72 -15.21 -44.04
C TRP A 553 -52.74 -16.51 -44.86
N LYS A 554 -52.33 -17.63 -44.22
CA LYS A 554 -52.66 -18.99 -44.69
C LYS A 554 -54.18 -19.25 -44.76
N ALA A 555 -55.02 -18.36 -44.20
CA ALA A 555 -56.46 -18.35 -44.36
C ALA A 555 -56.93 -16.92 -44.67
N SER A 556 -57.16 -16.59 -45.94
CA SER A 556 -57.57 -15.27 -46.47
C SER A 556 -58.97 -14.77 -45.99
N SER A 557 -59.47 -15.25 -44.85
CA SER A 557 -60.84 -15.08 -44.36
C SER A 557 -61.05 -13.72 -43.68
N GLY A 558 -61.49 -12.70 -44.42
CA GLY A 558 -61.82 -11.38 -43.86
C GLY A 558 -61.35 -10.18 -44.66
N ILE A 559 -60.51 -10.37 -45.68
CA ILE A 559 -60.15 -9.31 -46.64
C ILE A 559 -61.34 -9.05 -47.57
N THR A 560 -61.80 -7.80 -47.64
CA THR A 560 -62.92 -7.42 -48.51
C THR A 560 -62.47 -7.36 -49.98
N ALA A 561 -63.38 -7.61 -50.92
CA ALA A 561 -63.08 -7.53 -52.36
C ALA A 561 -62.64 -6.11 -52.79
N SER A 562 -63.05 -5.07 -52.08
CA SER A 562 -62.53 -3.70 -52.30
C SER A 562 -61.09 -3.56 -51.83
N ALA A 563 -60.76 -4.06 -50.63
CA ALA A 563 -59.41 -3.97 -50.10
C ALA A 563 -58.39 -4.81 -50.88
N ALA A 564 -58.78 -6.00 -51.33
CA ALA A 564 -57.95 -6.83 -52.20
C ALA A 564 -57.64 -6.12 -53.54
N ARG A 565 -58.63 -5.46 -54.15
CA ARG A 565 -58.44 -4.68 -55.38
C ARG A 565 -57.54 -3.46 -55.17
N ALA A 566 -57.70 -2.76 -54.04
CA ALA A 566 -56.86 -1.63 -53.70
C ALA A 566 -55.39 -2.06 -53.49
N CYS A 567 -55.16 -3.17 -52.79
CA CYS A 567 -53.84 -3.76 -52.60
C CYS A 567 -53.18 -4.15 -53.93
N LEU A 568 -53.93 -4.82 -54.83
CA LEU A 568 -53.43 -5.22 -56.14
C LEU A 568 -53.07 -4.00 -57.01
N ALA A 569 -53.85 -2.92 -56.93
CA ALA A 569 -53.56 -1.68 -57.64
C ALA A 569 -52.25 -1.05 -57.16
N GLU A 570 -52.00 -1.00 -55.84
CA GLU A 570 -50.74 -0.48 -55.30
C GLU A 570 -49.55 -1.37 -55.68
N ALA A 571 -49.69 -2.69 -55.62
CA ALA A 571 -48.63 -3.63 -55.99
C ALA A 571 -48.22 -3.50 -57.47
N ARG A 572 -49.19 -3.28 -58.38
CA ARG A 572 -48.90 -3.03 -59.80
C ARG A 572 -48.10 -1.75 -60.00
N VAL A 573 -48.51 -0.66 -59.35
CA VAL A 573 -47.78 0.62 -59.41
C VAL A 573 -46.35 0.47 -58.86
N ALA A 574 -46.17 -0.29 -57.77
CA ALA A 574 -44.84 -0.56 -57.23
C ALA A 574 -43.96 -1.38 -58.20
N LEU A 575 -44.51 -2.43 -58.83
CA LEU A 575 -43.80 -3.24 -59.82
C LEU A 575 -43.43 -2.44 -61.07
N GLU A 576 -44.32 -1.56 -61.54
CA GLU A 576 -44.05 -0.64 -62.65
C GLU A 576 -42.97 0.39 -62.32
N CYS A 577 -42.82 0.80 -61.05
CA CYS A 577 -41.79 1.72 -60.60
C CYS A 577 -40.41 1.06 -60.47
N MET A 578 -40.36 -0.25 -60.19
CA MET A 578 -39.11 -1.02 -60.09
C MET A 578 -38.58 -1.54 -61.44
N ALA A 579 -39.44 -1.60 -62.46
CA ALA A 579 -39.11 -1.98 -63.83
C ALA A 579 -38.58 -0.77 -64.62
#